data_AF-C5NUN8-F1
#
_entry.id   AF-C5NUN8-F1
#
_cell.length_a   1.000
_cell.length_b   1.000
_cell.length_c   1.000
_cell.angle_alpha   90.00
_cell.angle_beta   90.00
_cell.angle_gamma   90.00
#
_symmetry.space_group_name_H-M   'P 1'
#
loop_
_entity.id
_entity.type
_entity.pdbx_description
1 polymer ?
#
loop_
_entity_poly.entity_id
_entity_poly.type
_entity_poly.pdbx_seq_one_letter_code
_entity_poly.pdbx_strand_id
1 'polypeptide(L)'
;MKIIINKIAVGQRIRQIRINGGYTYDKFGDFFGASRGNIQAWEYGKALPNKERLANISKMAGITVNELLHGSIDEFLENNIEVLLTNSKYPFKEILENYNLKEAVLIYIDNLNTVNKEKITINEIDKIEKSFNEVLEGIIKTIIDYYERVTDIVNNNKEITQKVLRYYFHDKSDVFNREIYDKKLTFMEYVYTLDDFIEFIISDNLENKIKFLYHIKQIEILIEKEFDGYFLSIKTTLNTFSLSRLLTVNTDFGESLHPYVNFAQGTDMTVVELKANKYKIDDFKNITGLYIESEDTLYYLAHYRSIEKVPLNTEAQYFILNHDNSYFISKITEKPDCKYLAPILGKME
;
A
#
# COMPACT_ATOMS: atom_id res chain seq x y z
N MET A 1 -7.40 2.91 -30.13
CA MET A 1 -7.58 2.19 -28.85
C MET A 1 -8.62 1.07 -28.99
N LYS A 2 -8.38 -0.15 -28.47
CA LYS A 2 -9.37 -1.24 -28.47
C LYS A 2 -10.04 -1.33 -27.09
N ILE A 3 -11.25 -0.81 -26.98
CA ILE A 3 -12.04 -0.82 -25.74
C ILE A 3 -12.40 -2.27 -25.35
N ILE A 4 -12.20 -2.58 -24.07
CA ILE A 4 -12.58 -3.83 -23.42
C ILE A 4 -14.04 -3.71 -22.95
N ILE A 5 -14.80 -4.78 -23.21
CA ILE A 5 -16.21 -4.89 -22.82
C ILE A 5 -16.37 -6.12 -21.94
N ASN A 6 -16.95 -5.93 -20.76
CA ASN A 6 -17.35 -7.03 -19.88
C ASN A 6 -18.61 -7.70 -20.41
N LYS A 7 -18.43 -8.78 -21.18
CA LYS A 7 -19.55 -9.51 -21.81
C LYS A 7 -20.56 -10.06 -20.80
N ILE A 8 -20.12 -10.41 -19.60
CA ILE A 8 -21.00 -10.93 -18.54
C ILE A 8 -21.94 -9.81 -18.06
N ALA A 9 -21.39 -8.61 -17.78
CA ALA A 9 -22.19 -7.45 -17.37
C ALA A 9 -23.19 -7.03 -18.47
N VAL A 10 -22.77 -7.02 -19.74
CA VAL A 10 -23.68 -6.80 -20.87
C VAL A 10 -24.79 -7.86 -20.92
N GLY A 11 -24.43 -9.13 -20.74
CA GLY A 11 -25.39 -10.24 -20.70
C GLY A 11 -26.42 -10.09 -19.59
N GLN A 12 -25.99 -9.66 -18.40
CA GLN A 12 -26.88 -9.38 -17.27
C GLN A 12 -27.85 -8.24 -17.59
N ARG A 13 -27.39 -7.15 -18.22
CA ARG A 13 -28.26 -6.05 -18.67
C ARG A 13 -29.31 -6.54 -19.69
N ILE A 14 -28.90 -7.34 -20.67
CA ILE A 14 -29.82 -7.94 -21.67
C ILE A 14 -30.86 -8.81 -20.96
N ARG A 15 -30.44 -9.65 -20.01
CA ARG A 15 -31.34 -10.49 -19.22
C ARG A 15 -32.35 -9.64 -18.44
N GLN A 16 -31.92 -8.55 -17.84
CA GLN A 16 -32.79 -7.65 -17.09
C GLN A 16 -33.83 -7.00 -17.99
N ILE A 17 -33.43 -6.52 -19.17
CA ILE A 17 -34.34 -5.97 -20.18
C ILE A 17 -35.41 -7.00 -20.57
N ARG A 18 -35.00 -8.25 -20.84
CA ARG A 18 -35.92 -9.33 -21.19
C ARG A 18 -36.92 -9.63 -20.06
N ILE A 19 -36.43 -9.77 -18.83
CA ILE A 19 -37.26 -10.11 -17.66
C ILE A 19 -38.23 -8.97 -17.33
N ASN A 20 -37.77 -7.72 -17.34
CA ASN A 20 -38.63 -6.55 -17.08
C ASN A 20 -39.76 -6.41 -18.12
N GLY A 21 -39.50 -6.83 -19.36
CA GLY A 21 -40.52 -6.87 -20.41
C GLY A 21 -41.43 -8.11 -20.37
N GLY A 22 -41.21 -9.05 -19.45
CA GLY A 22 -42.03 -10.26 -19.32
C GLY A 22 -41.86 -11.26 -20.47
N TYR A 23 -40.72 -11.25 -21.17
CA TYR A 23 -40.52 -12.07 -22.36
C TYR A 23 -39.81 -13.40 -22.07
N THR A 24 -40.28 -14.47 -22.71
CA THR A 24 -39.54 -15.74 -22.81
C THR A 24 -38.33 -15.58 -23.73
N TYR A 25 -37.41 -16.53 -23.70
CA TYR A 25 -36.27 -16.53 -24.63
C TYR A 25 -36.71 -16.45 -26.10
N ASP A 26 -37.73 -17.24 -26.46
CA ASP A 26 -38.23 -17.31 -27.83
C ASP A 26 -38.87 -15.99 -28.26
N LYS A 27 -39.81 -15.45 -27.45
CA LYS A 27 -40.45 -14.16 -27.74
C LYS A 27 -39.46 -13.00 -27.81
N PHE A 28 -38.45 -13.00 -26.95
CA PHE A 28 -37.40 -11.98 -26.99
C PHE A 28 -36.53 -12.13 -28.24
N GLY A 29 -36.20 -13.35 -28.62
CA GLY A 29 -35.46 -13.67 -29.85
C GLY A 29 -36.16 -13.22 -31.12
N ASP A 30 -37.48 -13.35 -31.18
CA ASP A 30 -38.31 -12.96 -32.32
C ASP A 30 -38.16 -11.46 -32.67
N PHE A 31 -38.05 -10.58 -31.67
CA PHE A 31 -37.84 -9.14 -31.90
C PHE A 31 -36.52 -8.81 -32.62
N PHE A 32 -35.54 -9.71 -32.58
CA PHE A 32 -34.18 -9.48 -33.06
C PHE A 32 -33.73 -10.52 -34.09
N GLY A 33 -34.66 -11.35 -34.58
CA GLY A 33 -34.38 -12.47 -35.48
C GLY A 33 -33.31 -13.41 -34.93
N ALA A 34 -33.34 -13.70 -33.62
CA ALA A 34 -32.31 -14.46 -32.92
C ALA A 34 -32.90 -15.73 -32.31
N SER A 35 -32.16 -16.84 -32.38
CA SER A 35 -32.59 -18.09 -31.76
C SER A 35 -32.53 -18.00 -30.23
N ARG A 36 -33.31 -18.84 -29.55
CA ARG A 36 -33.19 -19.06 -28.09
C ARG A 36 -31.75 -19.26 -27.63
N GLY A 37 -30.97 -20.05 -28.37
CA GLY A 37 -29.56 -20.29 -28.07
C GLY A 37 -28.70 -19.04 -28.16
N ASN A 38 -29.00 -18.12 -29.09
CA ASN A 38 -28.31 -16.82 -29.15
C ASN A 38 -28.62 -15.96 -27.93
N ILE A 39 -29.89 -15.86 -27.54
CA ILE A 39 -30.27 -15.06 -26.37
C ILE A 39 -29.59 -15.59 -25.11
N GLN A 40 -29.60 -16.91 -24.91
CA GLN A 40 -28.88 -17.54 -23.81
C GLN A 40 -27.38 -17.25 -23.87
N ALA A 41 -26.74 -17.37 -25.04
CA ALA A 41 -25.32 -17.06 -25.19
C ALA A 41 -24.99 -15.60 -24.84
N TRP A 42 -25.88 -14.65 -25.16
CA TRP A 42 -25.73 -13.25 -24.78
C TRP A 42 -25.88 -13.05 -23.27
N GLU A 43 -26.95 -13.58 -22.68
CA GLU A 43 -27.22 -13.43 -21.24
C GLU A 43 -26.14 -14.06 -20.35
N TYR A 44 -25.53 -15.15 -20.82
CA TYR A 44 -24.40 -15.80 -20.14
C TYR A 44 -23.04 -15.18 -20.49
N GLY A 45 -22.98 -14.10 -21.28
CA GLY A 45 -21.74 -13.42 -21.67
C GLY A 45 -20.82 -14.24 -22.58
N LYS A 46 -21.31 -15.34 -23.17
CA LYS A 46 -20.53 -16.19 -24.10
C LYS A 46 -20.29 -15.51 -25.45
N ALA A 47 -21.22 -14.68 -25.89
CA ALA A 47 -21.12 -13.88 -27.10
C ALA A 47 -21.82 -12.53 -26.89
N LEU A 48 -21.44 -11.52 -27.68
CA LEU A 48 -22.18 -10.26 -27.75
C LEU A 48 -23.17 -10.29 -28.92
N PRO A 49 -24.32 -9.60 -28.83
CA PRO A 49 -25.12 -9.31 -30.01
C PRO A 49 -24.31 -8.51 -31.04
N ASN A 50 -24.69 -8.59 -32.31
CA ASN A 50 -24.08 -7.76 -33.35
C ASN A 50 -24.53 -6.30 -33.23
N LYS A 51 -23.92 -5.39 -34.01
CA LYS A 51 -24.18 -3.94 -33.93
C LYS A 51 -25.67 -3.59 -34.10
N GLU A 52 -26.34 -4.22 -35.06
CA GLU A 52 -27.77 -3.99 -35.31
C GLU A 52 -28.63 -4.44 -34.13
N ARG A 53 -28.37 -5.62 -33.58
CA ARG A 53 -29.09 -6.17 -32.43
C ARG A 53 -28.84 -5.36 -31.16
N LEU A 54 -27.62 -4.91 -30.92
CA LEU A 54 -27.30 -4.00 -29.81
C LEU A 54 -28.12 -2.71 -29.92
N ALA A 55 -28.18 -2.09 -31.11
CA ALA A 55 -28.98 -0.89 -31.34
C ALA A 55 -30.48 -1.14 -31.08
N ASN A 56 -31.01 -2.26 -31.58
CA ASN A 56 -32.43 -2.61 -31.39
C ASN A 56 -32.77 -2.91 -29.92
N ILE A 57 -31.91 -3.66 -29.20
CA ILE A 57 -32.08 -3.94 -27.77
C ILE A 57 -32.04 -2.64 -26.96
N SER A 58 -31.07 -1.77 -27.26
CA SER A 58 -30.92 -0.48 -26.55
C SER A 58 -32.16 0.40 -26.78
N LYS A 59 -32.64 0.49 -28.02
CA LYS A 59 -33.87 1.20 -28.37
C LYS A 59 -35.11 0.65 -27.64
N MET A 60 -35.24 -0.67 -27.55
CA MET A 60 -36.33 -1.34 -26.82
C MET A 60 -36.31 -1.00 -25.33
N ALA A 61 -35.12 -0.89 -24.74
CA ALA A 61 -34.93 -0.58 -23.33
C ALA A 61 -34.95 0.93 -23.01
N GLY A 62 -34.99 1.81 -24.02
CA GLY A 62 -34.92 3.26 -23.82
C GLY A 62 -33.57 3.75 -23.32
N ILE A 63 -32.49 3.01 -23.61
CA ILE A 63 -31.10 3.34 -23.25
C ILE A 63 -30.23 3.47 -24.50
N THR A 64 -29.03 3.99 -24.36
CA THR A 64 -28.04 4.03 -25.43
C THR A 64 -27.27 2.71 -25.56
N VAL A 65 -26.58 2.54 -26.69
CA VAL A 65 -25.69 1.39 -26.89
C VAL A 65 -24.54 1.40 -25.88
N ASN A 66 -24.02 2.57 -25.50
CA ASN A 66 -22.94 2.65 -24.53
C ASN A 66 -23.42 2.31 -23.12
N GLU A 67 -24.64 2.69 -22.74
CA GLU A 67 -25.26 2.25 -21.48
C GLU A 67 -25.46 0.73 -21.47
N LEU A 68 -25.86 0.13 -22.60
CA LEU A 68 -25.95 -1.33 -22.71
C LEU A 68 -24.58 -2.02 -22.63
N LEU A 69 -23.55 -1.46 -23.26
CA LEU A 69 -22.22 -2.06 -23.33
C LEU A 69 -21.38 -1.87 -22.08
N HIS A 70 -21.47 -0.71 -21.44
CA HIS A 70 -20.58 -0.28 -20.36
C HIS A 70 -21.31 0.02 -19.06
N GLY A 71 -22.64 0.18 -19.07
CA GLY A 71 -23.41 0.53 -17.86
C GLY A 71 -23.20 1.97 -17.42
N SER A 72 -22.00 2.28 -16.94
CA SER A 72 -21.61 3.56 -16.34
C SER A 72 -20.17 3.94 -16.70
N ILE A 73 -19.77 5.17 -16.36
CA ILE A 73 -18.37 5.62 -16.47
C ILE A 73 -17.47 4.79 -15.55
N ASP A 74 -17.93 4.46 -14.35
CA ASP A 74 -17.21 3.64 -13.37
C ASP A 74 -16.86 2.25 -13.94
N GLU A 75 -17.85 1.53 -14.47
CA GLU A 75 -17.62 0.22 -15.11
C GLU A 75 -16.77 0.35 -16.39
N PHE A 76 -16.93 1.44 -17.15
CA PHE A 76 -16.06 1.70 -18.30
C PHE A 76 -14.60 1.83 -17.89
N LEU A 77 -14.30 2.67 -16.90
CA LEU A 77 -12.95 2.90 -16.41
C LEU A 77 -12.37 1.64 -15.77
N GLU A 78 -13.13 0.91 -14.96
CA GLU A 78 -12.72 -0.37 -14.38
C GLU A 78 -12.20 -1.34 -15.45
N ASN A 79 -12.92 -1.46 -16.57
CA ASN A 79 -12.53 -2.38 -17.64
C ASN A 79 -11.43 -1.84 -18.57
N ASN A 80 -11.19 -0.52 -18.59
CA ASN A 80 -10.39 0.14 -19.62
C ASN A 80 -9.21 0.97 -19.09
N ILE A 81 -8.98 1.08 -17.78
CA ILE A 81 -7.95 1.97 -17.24
C ILE A 81 -6.55 1.65 -17.76
N GLU A 82 -6.19 0.37 -17.85
CA GLU A 82 -4.89 -0.07 -18.40
C GLU A 82 -4.77 0.24 -19.89
N VAL A 83 -5.88 0.09 -20.62
CA VAL A 83 -5.92 0.36 -22.06
C VAL A 83 -5.76 1.86 -22.31
N LEU A 84 -6.46 2.70 -21.55
CA LEU A 84 -6.32 4.15 -21.58
C LEU A 84 -4.88 4.55 -21.29
N LEU A 85 -4.27 4.00 -20.23
CA LEU A 85 -2.89 4.27 -19.87
C LEU A 85 -1.90 3.87 -20.97
N THR A 86 -2.03 2.65 -21.51
CA THR A 86 -1.13 2.13 -22.54
C THR A 86 -1.20 2.92 -23.86
N ASN A 87 -2.34 3.56 -24.14
CA ASN A 87 -2.52 4.41 -25.33
C ASN A 87 -2.25 5.90 -25.05
N SER A 88 -1.86 6.25 -23.82
CA SER A 88 -1.59 7.63 -23.43
C SER A 88 -0.18 8.09 -23.80
N LYS A 89 0.10 9.37 -23.55
CA LYS A 89 1.44 9.95 -23.67
C LYS A 89 2.45 9.35 -22.67
N TYR A 90 1.98 8.79 -21.55
CA TYR A 90 2.80 8.28 -20.46
C TYR A 90 2.43 6.83 -20.13
N PRO A 91 2.78 5.85 -20.99
CA PRO A 91 2.32 4.46 -20.90
C PRO A 91 3.09 3.63 -19.84
N PHE A 92 3.25 4.18 -18.63
CA PHE A 92 4.02 3.58 -17.54
C PHE A 92 3.08 2.88 -16.56
N LYS A 93 3.13 1.55 -16.49
CA LYS A 93 2.20 0.74 -15.69
C LYS A 93 2.35 0.96 -14.19
N GLU A 94 3.56 1.32 -13.76
CA GLU A 94 3.93 1.61 -12.37
C GLU A 94 3.15 2.82 -11.81
N ILE A 95 2.54 3.65 -12.67
CA ILE A 95 1.58 4.67 -12.23
C ILE A 95 0.39 4.02 -11.51
N LEU A 96 -0.09 2.87 -11.98
CA LEU A 96 -1.21 2.14 -11.35
C LEU A 96 -0.83 1.56 -9.98
N GLU A 97 0.46 1.30 -9.74
CA GLU A 97 0.95 0.84 -8.43
C GLU A 97 0.96 1.98 -7.39
N ASN A 98 1.16 3.22 -7.85
CA ASN A 98 1.33 4.39 -6.99
C ASN A 98 0.05 5.26 -6.88
N TYR A 99 -0.88 5.12 -7.82
CA TYR A 99 -2.06 5.97 -7.94
C TYR A 99 -3.30 5.17 -8.34
N ASN A 100 -4.42 5.45 -7.66
CA ASN A 100 -5.73 4.96 -8.10
C ASN A 100 -6.26 5.86 -9.23
N LEU A 101 -5.80 5.63 -10.46
CA LEU A 101 -6.19 6.44 -11.62
C LEU A 101 -7.68 6.43 -11.88
N LYS A 102 -8.35 5.28 -11.71
CA LYS A 102 -9.79 5.15 -11.90
C LYS A 102 -10.54 6.14 -11.01
N GLU A 103 -10.26 6.09 -9.71
CA GLU A 103 -10.91 6.96 -8.73
C GLU A 103 -10.61 8.44 -9.01
N ALA A 104 -9.36 8.78 -9.32
CA ALA A 104 -8.98 10.15 -9.65
C ALA A 104 -9.74 10.69 -10.87
N VAL A 105 -9.96 9.86 -11.90
CA VAL A 105 -10.74 10.24 -13.09
C VAL A 105 -12.22 10.38 -12.78
N LEU A 106 -12.79 9.51 -11.94
CA LEU A 106 -14.18 9.64 -11.50
C LEU A 106 -14.41 10.94 -10.74
N ILE A 107 -13.56 11.25 -9.75
CA ILE A 107 -13.62 12.51 -8.99
C ILE A 107 -13.49 13.71 -9.94
N TYR A 108 -12.59 13.65 -10.90
CA TYR A 108 -12.40 14.72 -11.87
C TYR A 108 -13.65 14.96 -12.73
N ILE A 109 -14.25 13.88 -13.26
CA ILE A 109 -15.48 13.94 -14.06
C ILE A 109 -16.65 14.45 -13.21
N ASP A 110 -16.79 14.01 -11.97
CA ASP A 110 -17.85 14.46 -11.07
C ASP A 110 -17.73 15.95 -10.73
N ASN A 111 -16.51 16.43 -10.53
CA ASN A 111 -16.24 17.86 -10.35
C ASN A 111 -16.62 18.66 -11.61
N LEU A 112 -16.24 18.20 -12.80
CA LEU A 112 -16.65 18.83 -14.06
C LEU A 112 -18.17 18.84 -14.22
N ASN A 113 -18.85 17.75 -13.89
CA ASN A 113 -20.30 17.61 -13.98
C ASN A 113 -21.07 18.45 -12.96
N THR A 114 -20.41 18.83 -11.87
CA THR A 114 -20.97 19.73 -10.84
C THR A 114 -20.92 21.19 -11.30
N VAL A 115 -19.87 21.58 -12.01
CA VAL A 115 -19.64 22.97 -12.44
C VAL A 115 -20.24 23.27 -13.81
N ASN A 116 -20.25 22.29 -14.72
CA ASN A 116 -20.68 22.48 -16.10
C ASN A 116 -22.16 22.13 -16.31
N LYS A 117 -22.82 22.87 -17.21
CA LYS A 117 -24.20 22.58 -17.63
C LYS A 117 -24.30 21.29 -18.45
N GLU A 118 -23.31 21.03 -19.28
CA GLU A 118 -23.21 19.79 -20.05
C GLU A 118 -22.47 18.75 -19.23
N LYS A 119 -23.18 17.67 -18.87
CA LYS A 119 -22.61 16.56 -18.11
C LYS A 119 -21.97 15.54 -19.03
N ILE A 120 -20.75 15.12 -18.70
CA ILE A 120 -20.10 13.95 -19.25
C ILE A 120 -20.85 12.71 -18.78
N THR A 121 -21.35 11.94 -19.73
CA THR A 121 -22.00 10.64 -19.54
C THR A 121 -21.19 9.54 -20.21
N ILE A 122 -21.59 8.28 -20.03
CA ILE A 122 -20.98 7.14 -20.72
C ILE A 122 -21.11 7.20 -22.26
N ASN A 123 -21.94 8.11 -22.78
CA ASN A 123 -22.08 8.34 -24.21
C ASN A 123 -20.93 9.16 -24.81
N GLU A 124 -20.18 9.87 -23.97
CA GLU A 124 -19.12 10.78 -24.40
C GLU A 124 -17.74 10.18 -24.11
N ILE A 125 -17.47 9.00 -24.68
CA ILE A 125 -16.20 8.27 -24.48
C ILE A 125 -14.99 9.16 -24.76
N ASP A 126 -15.03 10.00 -25.79
CA ASP A 126 -13.94 10.93 -26.10
C ASP A 126 -13.69 11.95 -24.99
N LYS A 127 -14.76 12.41 -24.30
CA LYS A 127 -14.63 13.31 -23.14
C LYS A 127 -14.09 12.58 -21.90
N ILE A 128 -14.44 11.30 -21.73
CA ILE A 128 -13.88 10.45 -20.67
C ILE A 128 -12.38 10.22 -20.91
N GLU A 129 -11.98 9.91 -22.15
CA GLU A 129 -10.57 9.76 -22.54
C GLU A 129 -9.79 11.07 -22.35
N LYS A 130 -10.39 12.21 -22.71
CA LYS A 130 -9.81 13.53 -22.43
C LYS A 130 -9.61 13.76 -20.92
N SER A 131 -10.64 13.45 -20.11
CA SER A 131 -10.58 13.57 -18.65
C SER A 131 -9.49 12.69 -18.04
N PHE A 132 -9.34 11.46 -18.55
CA PHE A 132 -8.24 10.56 -18.17
C PHE A 132 -6.87 11.19 -18.45
N ASN A 133 -6.67 11.74 -19.65
CA ASN A 133 -5.38 12.34 -20.02
C ASN A 133 -5.07 13.59 -19.19
N GLU A 134 -6.05 14.44 -18.89
CA GLU A 134 -5.86 15.62 -18.03
C GLU A 134 -5.46 15.23 -16.60
N VAL A 135 -6.10 14.20 -16.03
CA VAL A 135 -5.73 13.64 -14.72
C VAL A 135 -4.33 13.06 -14.74
N LEU A 136 -3.98 12.31 -15.79
CA LEU A 136 -2.65 11.72 -15.95
C LEU A 136 -1.57 12.81 -16.04
N GLU A 137 -1.79 13.87 -16.83
CA GLU A 137 -0.87 15.01 -16.91
C GLU A 137 -0.66 15.68 -15.56
N GLY A 138 -1.74 15.85 -14.77
CA GLY A 138 -1.65 16.39 -13.40
C GLY A 138 -0.82 15.51 -12.47
N ILE A 139 -0.95 14.18 -12.57
CA ILE A 139 -0.14 13.24 -11.80
C ILE A 139 1.33 13.31 -12.22
N ILE A 140 1.61 13.32 -13.52
CA ILE A 140 2.99 13.45 -14.02
C ILE A 140 3.63 14.73 -13.53
N LYS A 141 2.91 15.85 -13.58
CA LYS A 141 3.39 17.12 -13.05
C LYS A 141 3.69 17.02 -11.54
N THR A 142 2.78 16.43 -10.77
CA THR A 142 2.98 16.22 -9.33
C THR A 142 4.23 15.40 -9.03
N ILE A 143 4.52 14.38 -9.85
CA ILE A 143 5.76 13.58 -9.72
C ILE A 143 6.98 14.43 -10.03
N ILE A 144 6.96 15.23 -11.10
CA ILE A 144 8.08 16.11 -11.45
C ILE A 144 8.35 17.11 -10.32
N ASP A 145 7.32 17.83 -9.86
CA ASP A 145 7.40 18.80 -8.76
C ASP A 145 7.93 18.13 -7.47
N TYR A 146 7.53 16.88 -7.23
CA TYR A 146 8.04 16.08 -6.10
C TYR A 146 9.54 15.80 -6.21
N TYR A 147 10.05 15.41 -7.39
CA TYR A 147 11.47 15.16 -7.60
C TYR A 147 12.31 16.43 -7.51
N GLU A 148 11.79 17.58 -7.95
CA GLU A 148 12.45 18.88 -7.77
C GLU A 148 12.63 19.20 -6.28
N ARG A 149 11.57 19.04 -5.48
CA ARG A 149 11.64 19.24 -4.02
C ARG A 149 12.63 18.30 -3.34
N VAL A 150 12.63 17.01 -3.70
CA VAL A 150 13.58 16.03 -3.15
C VAL A 150 15.01 16.40 -3.53
N THR A 151 15.24 16.89 -4.75
CA THR A 151 16.55 17.34 -5.21
C THR A 151 17.08 18.49 -4.37
N ASP A 152 16.23 19.46 -4.02
CA ASP A 152 16.60 20.56 -3.13
C ASP A 152 16.95 20.06 -1.71
N ILE A 153 16.17 19.13 -1.16
CA ILE A 153 16.43 18.53 0.15
C ILE A 153 17.80 17.84 0.15
N VAL A 154 18.07 17.01 -0.85
CA VAL A 154 19.31 16.22 -0.96
C VAL A 154 20.52 17.13 -1.15
N ASN A 155 20.43 18.14 -2.00
CA ASN A 155 21.55 19.05 -2.27
C ASN A 155 21.96 19.87 -1.05
N ASN A 156 20.99 20.27 -0.22
CA ASN A 156 21.26 20.99 1.03
C ASN A 156 21.76 20.08 2.16
N ASN A 157 21.61 18.76 2.05
CA ASN A 157 21.84 17.81 3.13
C ASN A 157 22.62 16.57 2.68
N LYS A 158 23.71 16.77 1.94
CA LYS A 158 24.50 15.69 1.33
C LYS A 158 25.04 14.66 2.32
N GLU A 159 25.59 15.10 3.46
CA GLU A 159 26.15 14.20 4.48
C GLU A 159 25.07 13.31 5.10
N ILE A 160 23.92 13.90 5.44
CA ILE A 160 22.75 13.18 5.97
C ILE A 160 22.21 12.20 4.93
N THR A 161 22.07 12.65 3.68
CA THR A 161 21.61 11.78 2.58
C THR A 161 22.54 10.58 2.40
N GLN A 162 23.86 10.79 2.43
CA GLN A 162 24.83 9.70 2.31
C GLN A 162 24.68 8.68 3.44
N LYS A 163 24.43 9.14 4.67
CA LYS A 163 24.17 8.28 5.84
C LYS A 163 22.88 7.48 5.65
N VAL A 164 21.79 8.13 5.24
CA VAL A 164 20.49 7.49 4.97
C VAL A 164 20.60 6.44 3.87
N LEU A 165 21.24 6.74 2.74
CA LEU A 165 21.40 5.77 1.64
C LEU A 165 22.15 4.52 2.09
N ARG A 166 23.21 4.69 2.90
CA ARG A 166 23.92 3.55 3.49
C ARG A 166 22.98 2.69 4.31
N TYR A 167 22.19 3.28 5.21
CA TYR A 167 21.23 2.52 6.02
C TYR A 167 20.17 1.86 5.16
N TYR A 168 19.57 2.60 4.24
CA TYR A 168 18.52 2.12 3.37
C TYR A 168 18.95 0.86 2.63
N PHE A 169 20.11 0.87 1.96
CA PHE A 169 20.56 -0.27 1.17
C PHE A 169 21.18 -1.42 1.98
N HIS A 170 21.68 -1.16 3.19
CA HIS A 170 22.23 -2.22 4.05
C HIS A 170 21.18 -2.82 5.00
N ASP A 171 19.99 -2.24 5.07
CA ASP A 171 18.87 -2.83 5.81
C ASP A 171 18.38 -4.11 5.11
N LYS A 172 18.44 -5.20 5.88
CA LYS A 172 18.06 -6.56 5.46
C LYS A 172 16.68 -6.96 5.98
N SER A 173 15.94 -6.06 6.64
CA SER A 173 14.57 -6.31 7.07
C SER A 173 13.65 -6.77 5.92
N ASP A 174 13.88 -6.25 4.72
CA ASP A 174 13.13 -6.58 3.51
C ASP A 174 13.36 -8.01 2.99
N VAL A 175 14.44 -8.72 3.41
CA VAL A 175 14.80 -10.06 2.87
C VAL A 175 13.68 -11.09 3.05
N PHE A 176 12.79 -10.89 4.01
CA PHE A 176 11.63 -11.76 4.26
C PHE A 176 10.41 -11.42 3.40
N ASN A 177 10.38 -10.23 2.79
CA ASN A 177 9.44 -9.88 1.73
C ASN A 177 10.19 -9.85 0.39
N ARG A 178 10.27 -11.03 -0.24
CA ARG A 178 11.02 -11.23 -1.48
C ARG A 178 10.67 -10.21 -2.57
N GLU A 179 9.39 -9.82 -2.70
CA GLU A 179 8.98 -8.85 -3.71
C GLU A 179 9.57 -7.46 -3.45
N ILE A 180 9.48 -6.97 -2.21
CA ILE A 180 10.06 -5.67 -1.84
C ILE A 180 11.60 -5.70 -1.98
N TYR A 181 12.21 -6.81 -1.54
CA TYR A 181 13.65 -7.01 -1.65
C TYR A 181 14.12 -7.01 -3.11
N ASP A 182 13.42 -7.72 -4.01
CA ASP A 182 13.76 -7.77 -5.44
C ASP A 182 13.60 -6.40 -6.10
N LYS A 183 12.55 -5.63 -5.76
CA LYS A 183 12.39 -4.23 -6.22
C LYS A 183 13.52 -3.34 -5.72
N LYS A 184 13.92 -3.47 -4.45
CA LYS A 184 15.04 -2.73 -3.85
C LYS A 184 16.38 -3.08 -4.49
N LEU A 185 16.65 -4.36 -4.76
CA LEU A 185 17.83 -4.78 -5.50
C LEU A 185 17.86 -4.20 -6.91
N THR A 186 16.72 -4.20 -7.61
CA THR A 186 16.60 -3.58 -8.93
C THR A 186 16.89 -2.07 -8.85
N PHE A 187 16.42 -1.38 -7.80
CA PHE A 187 16.74 0.02 -7.59
C PHE A 187 18.23 0.26 -7.29
N MET A 188 18.90 -0.66 -6.57
CA MET A 188 20.34 -0.60 -6.29
C MET A 188 21.22 -0.65 -7.54
N GLU A 189 20.71 -1.18 -8.66
CA GLU A 189 21.43 -1.16 -9.95
C GLU A 189 21.56 0.27 -10.51
N TYR A 190 20.69 1.19 -10.10
CA TYR A 190 20.68 2.60 -10.53
C TYR A 190 21.24 3.54 -9.47
N VAL A 191 21.05 3.21 -8.20
CA VAL A 191 21.43 4.07 -7.07
C VAL A 191 22.15 3.23 -6.02
N TYR A 192 23.44 3.48 -5.84
CA TYR A 192 24.22 2.86 -4.76
C TYR A 192 25.00 3.90 -3.94
N THR A 193 25.53 4.91 -4.60
CA THR A 193 26.26 6.01 -3.97
C THR A 193 25.43 7.29 -3.93
N LEU A 194 25.91 8.29 -3.18
CA LEU A 194 25.29 9.62 -3.17
C LEU A 194 25.33 10.27 -4.56
N ASP A 195 26.42 10.10 -5.31
CA ASP A 195 26.55 10.70 -6.64
C ASP A 195 25.56 10.08 -7.62
N ASP A 196 25.43 8.74 -7.62
CA ASP A 196 24.42 8.03 -8.43
C ASP A 196 22.99 8.49 -8.07
N PHE A 197 22.72 8.69 -6.78
CA PHE A 197 21.42 9.16 -6.31
C PHE A 197 21.11 10.57 -6.82
N ILE A 198 22.08 11.49 -6.74
CA ILE A 198 21.94 12.87 -7.23
C ILE A 198 21.73 12.87 -8.74
N GLU A 199 22.49 12.06 -9.49
CA GLU A 199 22.30 11.92 -10.94
C GLU A 199 20.91 11.37 -11.26
N PHE A 200 20.46 10.35 -10.52
CA PHE A 200 19.15 9.73 -10.70
C PHE A 200 18.00 10.74 -10.50
N ILE A 201 17.99 11.49 -9.40
CA ILE A 201 16.89 12.42 -9.08
C ILE A 201 16.86 13.64 -10.02
N ILE A 202 18.02 14.09 -10.51
CA ILE A 202 18.13 15.20 -11.48
C ILE A 202 17.76 14.74 -12.89
N SER A 203 17.96 13.46 -13.23
CA SER A 203 17.73 12.96 -14.59
C SER A 203 16.32 13.25 -15.13
N ASP A 204 16.20 13.52 -16.43
CA ASP A 204 14.92 13.70 -17.11
C ASP A 204 14.22 12.35 -17.44
N ASN A 205 14.73 11.23 -16.93
CA ASN A 205 14.19 9.91 -17.20
C ASN A 205 12.91 9.66 -16.37
N LEU A 206 11.78 10.11 -16.91
CA LEU A 206 10.47 10.01 -16.26
C LEU A 206 10.05 8.55 -15.99
N GLU A 207 10.40 7.60 -16.87
CA GLU A 207 10.08 6.18 -16.69
C GLU A 207 10.71 5.64 -15.41
N ASN A 208 12.02 5.85 -15.24
CA ASN A 208 12.73 5.44 -14.03
C ASN A 208 12.22 6.17 -12.78
N LYS A 209 11.90 7.48 -12.91
CA LYS A 209 11.31 8.26 -11.80
C LYS A 209 9.99 7.67 -11.33
N ILE A 210 9.12 7.25 -12.25
CA ILE A 210 7.85 6.62 -11.89
C ILE A 210 8.10 5.23 -11.30
N LYS A 211 8.93 4.42 -11.97
CA LYS A 211 9.23 3.04 -11.57
C LYS A 211 9.77 2.95 -10.14
N PHE A 212 10.63 3.87 -9.74
CA PHE A 212 11.28 3.84 -8.42
C PHE A 212 10.73 4.89 -7.44
N LEU A 213 9.58 5.51 -7.73
CA LEU A 213 8.97 6.56 -6.91
C LEU A 213 8.81 6.12 -5.44
N TYR A 214 8.42 4.86 -5.21
CA TYR A 214 8.31 4.29 -3.87
C TYR A 214 9.62 4.39 -3.08
N HIS A 215 10.74 4.00 -3.68
CA HIS A 215 12.05 4.03 -3.01
C HIS A 215 12.48 5.47 -2.70
N ILE A 216 12.20 6.41 -3.61
CA ILE A 216 12.49 7.83 -3.38
C ILE A 216 11.67 8.39 -2.21
N LYS A 217 10.39 8.04 -2.10
CA LYS A 217 9.54 8.41 -0.95
C LYS A 217 10.07 7.84 0.36
N GLN A 218 10.50 6.58 0.36
CA GLN A 218 11.09 5.99 1.57
C GLN A 218 12.39 6.71 1.98
N ILE A 219 13.26 7.01 1.03
CA ILE A 219 14.51 7.73 1.31
C ILE A 219 14.23 9.15 1.81
N GLU A 220 13.29 9.89 1.20
CA GLU A 220 12.89 11.22 1.69
C GLU A 220 12.40 11.16 3.15
N ILE A 221 11.50 10.24 3.47
CA ILE A 221 10.98 10.06 4.84
C ILE A 221 12.11 9.78 5.83
N LEU A 222 13.11 8.98 5.44
CA LEU A 222 14.27 8.70 6.28
C LEU A 222 15.17 9.94 6.44
N ILE A 223 15.34 10.77 5.40
CA ILE A 223 16.05 12.05 5.50
C ILE A 223 15.32 13.01 6.44
N GLU A 224 14.00 13.16 6.31
CA GLU A 224 13.19 14.01 7.20
C GLU A 224 13.29 13.55 8.66
N LYS A 225 13.26 12.23 8.89
CA LYS A 225 13.46 11.66 10.22
C LYS A 225 14.85 11.96 10.79
N GLU A 226 15.91 12.01 9.97
CA GLU A 226 17.24 12.45 10.43
C GLU A 226 17.21 13.92 10.88
N PHE A 227 16.51 14.81 10.16
CA PHE A 227 16.41 16.23 10.51
C PHE A 227 15.73 16.46 11.85
N ASP A 228 14.65 15.73 12.11
CA ASP A 228 13.91 15.80 13.37
C ASP A 228 14.66 15.15 14.55
N GLY A 229 15.86 14.61 14.30
CA GLY A 229 16.69 13.95 15.30
C GLY A 229 16.15 12.59 15.74
N TYR A 230 15.33 11.94 14.91
CA TYR A 230 14.92 10.56 15.16
C TYR A 230 16.07 9.58 14.95
N PHE A 231 17.09 9.93 14.16
CA PHE A 231 18.26 9.09 13.94
C PHE A 231 19.34 9.26 15.00
N LEU A 232 19.19 8.53 16.09
CA LEU A 232 20.21 8.36 17.11
C LEU A 232 20.91 7.01 16.94
N SER A 233 22.23 7.05 16.76
CA SER A 233 23.11 5.89 16.68
C SER A 233 23.23 5.17 18.03
N ILE A 234 22.18 4.46 18.43
CA ILE A 234 22.23 3.54 19.57
C ILE A 234 23.04 2.32 19.13
N LYS A 235 24.25 2.14 19.67
CA LYS A 235 25.06 0.92 19.52
C LYS A 235 24.53 -0.23 20.39
N THR A 236 23.23 -0.51 20.35
CA THR A 236 22.62 -1.63 21.06
C THR A 236 21.86 -2.50 20.08
N THR A 237 22.11 -3.81 20.12
CA THR A 237 21.35 -4.78 19.34
C THR A 237 19.92 -4.84 19.86
N LEU A 238 18.99 -4.26 19.11
CA LEU A 238 17.55 -4.36 19.34
C LEU A 238 16.97 -5.45 18.43
N ASN A 239 16.40 -6.49 19.04
CA ASN A 239 15.73 -7.55 18.29
C ASN A 239 14.24 -7.20 18.21
N THR A 240 13.74 -6.75 17.06
CA THR A 240 12.32 -6.41 16.90
C THR A 240 11.54 -7.54 16.24
N PHE A 241 10.33 -7.78 16.74
CA PHE A 241 9.38 -8.72 16.15
C PHE A 241 8.13 -7.95 15.69
N SER A 242 7.64 -8.25 14.50
CA SER A 242 6.36 -7.74 13.99
C SER A 242 5.21 -8.54 14.61
N LEU A 243 4.22 -7.84 15.17
CA LEU A 243 3.05 -8.52 15.75
C LEU A 243 2.22 -9.21 14.68
N SER A 244 1.98 -8.54 13.54
CA SER A 244 1.24 -9.13 12.41
C SER A 244 1.88 -10.44 11.92
N ARG A 245 3.22 -10.52 11.92
CA ARG A 245 4.00 -11.74 11.60
C ARG A 245 3.87 -12.82 12.67
N LEU A 246 3.83 -12.47 13.95
CA LEU A 246 3.66 -13.47 15.02
C LEU A 246 2.25 -14.07 15.02
N LEU A 247 1.24 -13.27 14.65
CA LEU A 247 -0.15 -13.71 14.60
C LEU A 247 -0.46 -14.67 13.45
N THR A 248 0.43 -14.83 12.47
CA THR A 248 0.25 -15.77 11.36
C THR A 248 0.74 -17.18 11.67
N VAL A 249 1.38 -17.39 12.83
CA VAL A 249 1.88 -18.70 13.27
C VAL A 249 0.71 -19.60 13.64
N ASN A 250 0.61 -20.76 13.01
CA ASN A 250 -0.47 -21.70 13.28
C ASN A 250 -0.05 -22.70 14.36
N THR A 251 -0.25 -22.32 15.62
CA THR A 251 0.13 -23.14 16.78
C THR A 251 -0.67 -24.45 16.90
N ASP A 252 -1.81 -24.57 16.21
CA ASP A 252 -2.70 -25.73 16.30
C ASP A 252 -2.15 -26.96 15.57
N PHE A 253 -1.23 -26.78 14.61
CA PHE A 253 -0.57 -27.87 13.88
C PHE A 253 0.86 -28.16 14.33
N GLY A 254 1.25 -27.67 15.52
CA GLY A 254 2.57 -27.93 16.09
C GLY A 254 3.70 -27.07 15.51
N GLU A 255 3.37 -25.99 14.79
CA GLU A 255 4.35 -24.96 14.47
C GLU A 255 4.80 -24.29 15.77
N SER A 256 6.10 -24.39 16.06
CA SER A 256 6.67 -23.68 17.21
C SER A 256 6.94 -22.23 16.82
N LEU A 257 6.80 -21.31 17.77
CA LEU A 257 7.28 -19.92 17.59
C LEU A 257 8.80 -19.85 17.37
N HIS A 258 9.55 -20.90 17.71
CA HIS A 258 11.01 -20.90 17.73
C HIS A 258 11.66 -20.45 16.41
N PRO A 259 11.30 -20.91 15.20
CA PRO A 259 11.82 -20.37 13.94
C PRO A 259 11.50 -18.88 13.70
N TYR A 260 10.44 -18.37 14.31
CA TYR A 260 10.00 -16.97 14.21
C TYR A 260 10.71 -16.07 15.25
N VAL A 261 11.36 -16.66 16.26
CA VAL A 261 12.11 -15.94 17.31
C VAL A 261 13.58 -16.40 17.50
N ASN A 262 14.08 -17.40 16.77
CA ASN A 262 15.39 -18.02 17.02
C ASN A 262 16.52 -17.51 16.11
N PHE A 263 17.64 -17.25 16.76
CA PHE A 263 18.81 -16.50 16.28
C PHE A 263 19.74 -17.23 15.29
N ALA A 264 19.54 -18.52 15.04
CA ALA A 264 20.56 -19.34 14.34
C ALA A 264 20.46 -19.36 12.80
N GLN A 265 19.40 -18.79 12.18
CA GLN A 265 19.21 -18.84 10.72
C GLN A 265 18.89 -17.49 10.04
N GLY A 266 18.96 -16.37 10.75
CA GLY A 266 18.82 -15.06 10.13
C GLY A 266 18.92 -13.97 11.17
N THR A 267 20.00 -13.20 11.11
CA THR A 267 20.25 -12.06 11.99
C THR A 267 19.27 -10.92 11.67
N ASP A 268 18.11 -10.90 12.32
CA ASP A 268 17.21 -9.75 12.38
C ASP A 268 17.86 -8.67 13.27
N MET A 269 18.85 -7.96 12.73
CA MET A 269 19.30 -6.70 13.32
C MET A 269 18.48 -5.59 12.69
N THR A 270 17.38 -5.20 13.33
CA THR A 270 16.74 -3.92 13.03
C THR A 270 17.38 -2.88 13.93
N VAL A 271 18.10 -1.94 13.33
CA VAL A 271 18.51 -0.72 14.05
C VAL A 271 17.25 0.14 14.14
N VAL A 272 16.49 0.03 15.24
CA VAL A 272 15.44 1.01 15.54
C VAL A 272 16.06 2.08 16.43
N GLU A 273 15.93 3.31 15.96
CA GLU A 273 16.48 4.48 16.62
C GLU A 273 15.42 5.04 17.56
N LEU A 274 15.66 4.85 18.86
CA LEU A 274 14.80 5.34 19.92
C LEU A 274 15.22 6.78 20.22
N LYS A 275 14.27 7.72 20.37
CA LYS A 275 14.54 9.06 20.94
C LYS A 275 15.40 8.86 22.19
N ALA A 276 16.47 9.67 22.34
CA ALA A 276 17.36 9.63 23.49
C ALA A 276 16.50 9.64 24.75
N ASN A 277 16.33 8.47 25.32
CA ASN A 277 15.27 8.29 26.27
C ASN A 277 15.83 8.60 27.65
N LYS A 278 15.06 9.40 28.39
CA LYS A 278 15.07 9.61 29.84
C LYS A 278 15.44 8.36 30.67
N TYR A 279 15.27 7.16 30.10
CA TYR A 279 15.53 5.84 30.69
C TYR A 279 16.91 5.20 30.43
N LYS A 280 17.88 5.89 29.80
CA LYS A 280 19.26 5.38 29.57
C LYS A 280 19.34 4.03 28.84
N ILE A 281 18.61 3.90 27.74
CA ILE A 281 18.47 2.65 26.97
C ILE A 281 19.82 2.13 26.41
N ASP A 282 20.79 3.03 26.28
CA ASP A 282 22.20 2.77 25.96
C ASP A 282 22.95 1.93 27.01
N ASP A 283 22.52 1.91 28.28
CA ASP A 283 23.12 1.08 29.33
C ASP A 283 22.74 -0.42 29.23
N PHE A 284 21.78 -0.77 28.38
CA PHE A 284 21.20 -2.11 28.31
C PHE A 284 21.96 -2.98 27.30
N LYS A 285 22.37 -4.17 27.73
CA LYS A 285 23.16 -5.09 26.89
C LYS A 285 22.34 -5.78 25.79
N ASN A 286 21.05 -6.02 26.01
CA ASN A 286 20.15 -6.70 25.08
C ASN A 286 18.72 -6.14 25.24
N ILE A 287 18.05 -5.82 24.14
CA ILE A 287 16.67 -5.33 24.13
C ILE A 287 15.87 -6.11 23.08
N THR A 288 14.63 -6.44 23.39
CA THR A 288 13.66 -7.01 22.44
C THR A 288 12.54 -6.02 22.23
N GLY A 289 12.24 -5.67 20.99
CA GLY A 289 11.10 -4.86 20.61
C GLY A 289 9.94 -5.69 20.05
N LEU A 290 8.71 -5.23 20.26
CA LEU A 290 7.50 -5.66 19.57
C LEU A 290 6.89 -4.42 18.94
N TYR A 291 6.88 -4.36 17.60
CA TYR A 291 6.25 -3.26 16.87
C TYR A 291 4.81 -3.64 16.53
N ILE A 292 3.87 -2.79 16.92
CA ILE A 292 2.45 -2.92 16.63
C ILE A 292 2.12 -1.94 15.51
N GLU A 293 1.99 -2.47 14.29
CA GLU A 293 1.87 -1.67 13.06
C GLU A 293 0.59 -0.84 13.03
N SER A 294 -0.52 -1.36 13.56
CA SER A 294 -1.81 -0.64 13.61
C SER A 294 -1.79 0.57 14.55
N GLU A 295 -0.89 0.58 15.52
CA GLU A 295 -0.75 1.64 16.53
C GLU A 295 0.47 2.53 16.25
N ASP A 296 1.26 2.21 15.23
CA ASP A 296 2.58 2.81 14.96
C ASP A 296 3.45 2.91 16.23
N THR A 297 3.40 1.86 17.07
CA THR A 297 3.99 1.88 18.42
C THR A 297 4.95 0.71 18.62
N LEU A 298 6.18 1.02 19.06
CA LEU A 298 7.18 0.03 19.44
C LEU A 298 7.22 -0.14 20.97
N TYR A 299 6.81 -1.31 21.43
CA TYR A 299 7.05 -1.76 22.80
C TYR A 299 8.43 -2.38 22.87
N TYR A 300 9.18 -2.17 23.96
CA TYR A 300 10.48 -2.81 24.14
C TYR A 300 10.64 -3.37 25.54
N LEU A 301 11.18 -4.59 25.61
CA LEU A 301 11.56 -5.30 26.81
C LEU A 301 13.08 -5.32 26.88
N ALA A 302 13.62 -4.78 27.96
CA ALA A 302 15.04 -4.83 28.19
C ALA A 302 15.41 -6.05 29.03
N HIS A 303 16.37 -6.84 28.55
CA HIS A 303 16.73 -8.12 29.16
C HIS A 303 17.89 -7.99 30.13
N TYR A 304 17.69 -8.49 31.34
CA TYR A 304 18.73 -8.58 32.36
C TYR A 304 19.05 -10.03 32.66
N ARG A 305 20.35 -10.37 32.67
CA ARG A 305 20.82 -11.72 33.02
C ARG A 305 20.54 -12.11 34.46
N SER A 306 20.32 -11.12 35.33
CA SER A 306 20.01 -11.34 36.73
C SER A 306 19.32 -10.10 37.31
N ILE A 307 18.50 -10.31 38.33
CA ILE A 307 17.68 -9.25 38.93
C ILE A 307 18.55 -8.11 39.41
N GLU A 308 19.73 -8.36 39.98
CA GLU A 308 20.63 -7.35 40.56
C GLU A 308 21.07 -6.29 39.54
N LYS A 309 21.06 -6.63 38.25
CA LYS A 309 21.45 -5.73 37.15
C LYS A 309 20.32 -4.83 36.65
N VAL A 310 19.07 -5.11 37.04
CA VAL A 310 17.92 -4.27 36.68
C VAL A 310 18.02 -2.93 37.44
N PRO A 311 18.15 -1.77 36.77
CA PRO A 311 18.14 -0.46 37.40
C PRO A 311 16.76 -0.20 37.99
N LEU A 312 16.74 0.48 39.13
CA LEU A 312 15.47 0.93 39.71
C LEU A 312 14.92 2.06 38.83
N ASN A 313 13.84 1.78 38.10
CA ASN A 313 13.12 2.81 37.35
C ASN A 313 12.21 3.57 38.33
N THR A 314 12.62 4.78 38.71
CA THR A 314 11.87 5.65 39.64
C THR A 314 10.66 6.33 39.01
N GLU A 315 10.45 6.19 37.70
CA GLU A 315 9.30 6.76 36.98
C GLU A 315 8.14 5.77 36.88
N ALA A 316 8.43 4.48 36.93
CA ALA A 316 7.42 3.46 37.04
C ALA A 316 6.72 3.56 38.41
N GLN A 317 5.41 3.37 38.44
CA GLN A 317 4.64 3.41 39.69
C GLN A 317 4.37 2.01 40.25
N TYR A 318 4.40 1.01 39.38
CA TYR A 318 4.13 -0.38 39.72
C TYR A 318 5.13 -1.32 39.05
N PHE A 319 5.33 -2.49 39.66
CA PHE A 319 5.96 -3.66 39.05
C PHE A 319 4.92 -4.76 38.80
N ILE A 320 5.12 -5.55 37.76
CA ILE A 320 4.58 -6.91 37.65
C ILE A 320 5.66 -7.88 38.13
N LEU A 321 5.33 -8.71 39.11
CA LEU A 321 6.23 -9.65 39.77
C LEU A 321 5.80 -11.08 39.52
N ASN A 322 6.76 -11.96 39.23
CA ASN A 322 6.54 -13.39 39.11
C ASN A 322 7.31 -14.14 40.21
N HIS A 323 6.58 -14.71 41.17
CA HIS A 323 7.17 -15.47 42.28
C HIS A 323 7.14 -16.98 42.03
N ASP A 324 6.09 -17.49 41.37
CA ASP A 324 5.78 -18.92 41.25
C ASP A 324 4.91 -19.22 40.01
N ASN A 325 5.15 -18.53 38.90
CA ASN A 325 4.25 -18.46 37.72
C ASN A 325 2.93 -17.72 37.94
N SER A 326 2.65 -17.18 39.13
CA SER A 326 1.62 -16.15 39.31
C SER A 326 2.20 -14.74 39.10
N TYR A 327 1.35 -13.81 38.67
CA TYR A 327 1.72 -12.42 38.41
C TYR A 327 1.06 -11.50 39.43
N PHE A 328 1.86 -10.74 40.17
CA PHE A 328 1.39 -9.76 41.15
C PHE A 328 1.76 -8.35 40.72
N ILE A 329 0.87 -7.39 40.97
CA ILE A 329 1.15 -5.98 40.76
C ILE A 329 1.46 -5.34 42.10
N SER A 330 2.65 -4.75 42.23
CA SER A 330 3.12 -4.13 43.47
C SER A 330 3.59 -2.71 43.22
N LYS A 331 3.26 -1.79 44.13
CA LYS A 331 3.71 -0.39 44.03
C LYS A 331 5.23 -0.31 44.21
N ILE A 332 5.89 0.58 43.45
CA ILE A 332 7.34 0.77 43.55
C ILE A 332 7.66 1.56 44.82
N THR A 333 8.14 0.86 45.84
CA THR A 333 8.78 1.44 47.03
C THR A 333 10.26 1.07 47.11
N GLU A 334 10.60 -0.12 46.64
CA GLU A 334 11.94 -0.68 46.54
C GLU A 334 11.95 -1.80 45.49
N LYS A 335 13.13 -2.35 45.18
CA LYS A 335 13.25 -3.46 44.23
C LYS A 335 12.92 -4.79 44.92
N PRO A 336 11.87 -5.51 44.50
CA PRO A 336 11.42 -6.72 45.16
C PRO A 336 12.32 -7.92 44.87
N ASP A 337 12.39 -8.85 45.83
CA ASP A 337 13.09 -10.12 45.68
C ASP A 337 12.21 -11.16 44.98
N CYS A 338 12.31 -11.26 43.66
CA CYS A 338 11.48 -12.13 42.83
C CYS A 338 12.26 -12.73 41.65
N LYS A 339 11.70 -13.78 41.04
CA LYS A 339 12.35 -14.49 39.92
C LYS A 339 12.37 -13.66 38.64
N TYR A 340 11.27 -12.96 38.35
CA TYR A 340 11.16 -12.03 37.22
C TYR A 340 10.37 -10.79 37.64
N LEU A 341 10.77 -9.62 37.15
CA LEU A 341 10.02 -8.37 37.30
C LEU A 341 10.00 -7.54 36.02
N ALA A 342 8.89 -6.86 35.77
CA ALA A 342 8.73 -5.89 34.69
C ALA A 342 8.15 -4.58 35.24
N PRO A 343 8.81 -3.42 35.03
CA PRO A 343 8.28 -2.13 35.46
C PRO A 343 7.10 -1.68 34.57
N ILE A 344 6.05 -1.11 35.17
CA ILE A 344 4.90 -0.52 34.48
C ILE A 344 4.99 1.01 34.55
N LEU A 345 4.98 1.65 33.38
CA LEU A 345 4.88 3.11 33.24
C LEU A 345 3.41 3.50 33.13
N GLY A 346 2.80 3.96 34.22
CA GLY A 346 1.40 4.41 34.26
C GLY A 346 0.73 4.25 35.63
N LYS A 347 -0.47 4.83 35.77
CA LYS A 347 -1.37 4.54 36.90
C LYS A 347 -2.30 3.38 36.52
N MET A 348 -2.35 2.35 37.36
CA MET A 348 -3.50 1.45 37.40
C MET A 348 -4.59 2.18 38.19
N GLU A 349 -5.67 2.59 37.52
CA GLU A 349 -6.88 3.10 38.18
C GLU A 349 -7.68 1.95 38.83
#